data_AF-A0A7Y0PDF9-F1
#
_entry.id   AF-A0A7Y0PDF9-F1
#
_cell.length_a   1.000
_cell.length_b   1.000
_cell.length_c   1.000
_cell.angle_alpha   90.00
_cell.angle_beta   90.00
_cell.angle_gamma   90.00
#
_symmetry.space_group_name_H-M   'P 1'
#
loop_
_entity.id
_entity.type
_entity.pdbx_description
1 polymer ?
#
loop_
_entity_poly.entity_id
_entity_poly.type
_entity_poly.pdbx_seq_one_letter_code
_entity_poly.pdbx_strand_id
1 'polypeptide(L)'
;MSRRDAAGRLVASVAHLLPPGRREWGAAMQAELEAIGPRGERWRFAAGCVRVVVTRPAVWRRTGYPLLVLALLVAGVHTVAGVSYGPLRWGLVGLVGALLLVVGLGRVRPFGPVAGGAAARGLRTGGHLLVGALAAEAVASMAHKTNHDIAGVPVYTVMFAGYLLGLAALTARRSPATTRTLIIGVAAGGVAAAGWTVLVMAFPPIPADPSAAVLFTVAGMGAAGWVAARRGGGAAELLAGACAGTVATLLILNVFSVLVAAGPAWLITPLVPHALTPADRLAGSRIEIHDPYLWMLLFGWLIAVGLCAAVVRRSAVDGVSADHAGPVPGID
;
A
#
# COMPACT_ATOMS: atom_id res chain seq x y z
N MET A 1 -47.73 -12.03 -6.16
CA MET A 1 -46.27 -11.80 -6.02
C MET A 1 -45.62 -13.08 -5.51
N SER A 2 -45.09 -13.90 -6.40
CA SER A 2 -44.47 -15.19 -6.03
C SER A 2 -43.21 -14.96 -5.20
N ARG A 3 -42.76 -15.98 -4.45
CA ARG A 3 -41.48 -15.99 -3.70
C ARG A 3 -40.31 -15.57 -4.59
N ARG A 4 -40.08 -14.26 -4.62
CA ARG A 4 -38.90 -13.49 -4.99
C ARG A 4 -38.10 -14.05 -6.16
N ASP A 5 -38.30 -13.46 -7.34
CA ASP A 5 -37.43 -13.64 -8.51
C ASP A 5 -35.97 -13.33 -8.15
N ALA A 6 -35.24 -14.35 -7.69
CA ALA A 6 -33.87 -14.23 -7.25
C ALA A 6 -32.93 -13.99 -8.44
N ALA A 7 -33.25 -14.55 -9.61
CA ALA A 7 -32.49 -14.32 -10.84
C ALA A 7 -32.62 -12.84 -11.28
N GLY A 8 -33.84 -12.29 -11.25
CA GLY A 8 -34.09 -10.87 -11.52
C GLY A 8 -33.30 -9.93 -10.61
N ARG A 9 -33.30 -10.20 -9.29
CA ARG A 9 -32.53 -9.39 -8.33
C ARG A 9 -31.02 -9.51 -8.51
N LEU A 10 -30.53 -10.69 -8.88
CA LEU A 10 -29.11 -10.89 -9.19
C LEU A 10 -28.71 -10.08 -10.43
N VAL A 11 -29.47 -10.18 -11.52
CA VAL A 11 -29.20 -9.41 -12.74
C VAL A 11 -29.30 -7.90 -12.49
N ALA A 12 -30.29 -7.44 -11.72
CA ALA A 12 -30.42 -6.03 -11.35
C ALA A 12 -29.21 -5.53 -10.54
N SER A 13 -28.76 -6.34 -9.58
CA SER A 13 -27.59 -6.03 -8.75
C SER A 13 -26.32 -5.96 -9.59
N VAL A 14 -26.13 -6.90 -10.53
CA VAL A 14 -24.99 -6.93 -11.46
C VAL A 14 -25.04 -5.76 -12.44
N ALA A 15 -26.23 -5.39 -12.92
CA ALA A 15 -26.43 -4.23 -13.79
C ALA A 15 -26.02 -2.92 -13.10
N HIS A 16 -26.22 -2.79 -11.79
CA HIS A 16 -25.73 -1.62 -11.02
C HIS A 16 -24.21 -1.55 -10.93
N LEU A 17 -23.49 -2.66 -11.11
CA LEU A 17 -22.03 -2.68 -11.15
C LEU A 17 -21.47 -2.19 -12.49
N LEU A 18 -22.30 -2.09 -13.53
CA LEU A 18 -21.87 -1.62 -14.85
C LEU A 18 -21.44 -0.14 -14.80
N PRO A 19 -20.44 0.25 -15.63
CA PRO A 19 -20.06 1.66 -15.76
C PRO A 19 -21.21 2.51 -16.32
N PRO A 20 -21.26 3.82 -16.03
CA PRO A 20 -22.37 4.69 -16.44
C PRO A 20 -22.70 4.63 -17.93
N GLY A 21 -21.70 4.59 -18.81
CA GLY A 21 -21.88 4.47 -20.26
C GLY A 21 -22.32 3.08 -20.75
N ARG A 22 -22.67 2.15 -19.85
CA ARG A 22 -23.18 0.80 -20.17
C ARG A 22 -24.51 0.51 -19.46
N ARG A 23 -25.19 1.54 -18.94
CA ARG A 23 -26.48 1.35 -18.27
C ARG A 23 -27.54 0.77 -19.19
N GLU A 24 -27.52 1.13 -20.47
CA GLU A 24 -28.37 0.56 -21.51
C GLU A 24 -28.20 -0.95 -21.64
N TRP A 25 -26.98 -1.46 -21.49
CA TRP A 25 -26.74 -2.91 -21.47
C TRP A 25 -27.38 -3.58 -20.27
N GLY A 26 -27.36 -2.91 -19.11
CA GLY A 26 -28.04 -3.41 -17.91
C GLY A 26 -29.55 -3.48 -18.09
N ALA A 27 -30.16 -2.46 -18.71
CA ALA A 27 -31.58 -2.44 -19.05
C ALA A 27 -31.95 -3.54 -20.05
N ALA A 28 -31.12 -3.74 -21.10
CA ALA A 28 -31.31 -4.83 -22.05
C ALA A 28 -31.23 -6.21 -21.39
N MET A 29 -30.27 -6.44 -20.48
CA MET A 29 -30.19 -7.70 -19.72
C MET A 29 -31.44 -7.97 -18.88
N GLN A 30 -32.06 -6.93 -18.32
CA GLN A 30 -33.29 -7.06 -17.55
C GLN A 30 -34.49 -7.38 -18.46
N ALA A 31 -34.63 -6.68 -19.59
CA ALA A 31 -35.69 -6.94 -20.56
C ALA A 31 -35.61 -8.36 -21.15
N GLU A 32 -34.41 -8.83 -21.51
CA GLU A 32 -34.19 -10.19 -22.00
C GLU A 32 -34.55 -11.24 -20.93
N LEU A 33 -34.21 -10.99 -19.66
CA LEU A 33 -34.57 -11.90 -18.57
C LEU A 33 -36.09 -11.99 -18.35
N GLU A 34 -36.83 -10.89 -18.57
CA GLU A 34 -38.29 -10.86 -18.47
C GLU A 34 -38.96 -11.72 -19.55
N ALA A 35 -38.38 -11.79 -20.76
CA ALA A 35 -38.86 -12.63 -21.84
C ALA A 35 -38.64 -14.14 -21.61
N ILE A 36 -37.71 -14.53 -20.74
CA ILE A 36 -37.41 -15.95 -20.46
C ILE A 36 -38.40 -16.50 -19.43
N GLY A 37 -39.24 -17.45 -19.86
CA GLY A 37 -40.26 -18.10 -19.02
C GLY A 37 -39.71 -19.13 -18.02
N PRO A 38 -39.02 -20.19 -18.48
CA PRO A 38 -38.59 -21.28 -17.59
C PRO A 38 -37.57 -20.85 -16.54
N ARG A 39 -37.78 -21.27 -15.28
CA ARG A 39 -36.93 -20.88 -14.14
C ARG A 39 -35.47 -21.30 -14.30
N GLY A 40 -35.21 -22.45 -14.92
CA GLY A 40 -33.84 -22.95 -15.16
C GLY A 40 -33.08 -22.12 -16.19
N GLU A 41 -33.76 -21.69 -17.26
CA GLU A 41 -33.17 -20.86 -18.30
C GLU A 41 -32.85 -19.45 -17.79
N ARG A 42 -33.74 -18.87 -16.97
CA ARG A 42 -33.50 -17.58 -16.29
C ARG A 42 -32.21 -17.60 -15.47
N TRP A 43 -31.95 -18.68 -14.74
CA TRP A 43 -30.72 -18.82 -13.94
C TRP A 43 -29.47 -19.00 -14.78
N ARG A 44 -29.55 -19.77 -15.88
CA ARG A 44 -28.42 -19.90 -16.83
C ARG A 44 -28.09 -18.55 -17.47
N PHE A 45 -29.10 -17.79 -17.87
CA PHE A 45 -28.93 -16.44 -18.38
C PHE A 45 -28.31 -15.50 -17.32
N ALA A 46 -28.86 -15.47 -16.10
CA ALA A 46 -28.33 -14.65 -15.01
C ALA A 46 -26.87 -14.99 -14.68
N ALA A 47 -26.51 -16.28 -14.63
CA ALA A 47 -25.13 -16.72 -14.43
C ALA A 47 -24.21 -16.29 -15.61
N GLY A 48 -24.71 -16.32 -16.84
CA GLY A 48 -24.03 -15.79 -18.02
C GLY A 48 -23.75 -14.29 -17.89
N CYS A 49 -24.76 -13.49 -17.51
CA CYS A 49 -24.60 -12.06 -17.26
C CYS A 49 -23.59 -11.78 -16.14
N VAL A 50 -23.69 -12.49 -15.00
CA VAL A 50 -22.73 -12.39 -13.89
C VAL A 50 -21.32 -12.68 -14.38
N ARG A 51 -21.12 -13.80 -15.11
CA ARG A 51 -19.82 -14.20 -15.63
C ARG A 51 -19.23 -13.11 -16.53
N VAL A 52 -20.01 -12.55 -17.46
CA VAL A 52 -19.54 -11.50 -18.38
C VAL A 52 -19.18 -10.21 -17.63
N VAL A 53 -19.93 -9.84 -16.59
CA VAL A 53 -19.65 -8.63 -15.81
C VAL A 53 -18.46 -8.84 -14.88
N VAL A 54 -18.37 -9.99 -14.21
CA VAL A 54 -17.28 -10.33 -13.29
C VAL A 54 -15.97 -10.57 -14.04
N THR A 55 -15.96 -11.04 -15.30
CA THR A 55 -14.70 -11.17 -16.06
C THR A 55 -14.17 -9.84 -16.57
N ARG A 56 -14.92 -8.73 -16.46
CA ARG A 56 -14.46 -7.42 -16.92
C ARG A 56 -13.51 -6.78 -15.91
N PRO A 57 -12.27 -6.42 -16.32
CA PRO A 57 -11.31 -5.75 -15.43
C PRO A 57 -11.82 -4.41 -14.89
N ALA A 58 -12.68 -3.73 -15.65
CA ALA A 58 -13.24 -2.44 -15.27
C ALA A 58 -14.14 -2.54 -14.02
N VAL A 59 -14.85 -3.67 -13.85
CA VAL A 59 -15.71 -3.90 -12.69
C VAL A 59 -14.84 -4.10 -11.45
N TRP A 60 -13.86 -5.01 -11.51
CA TRP A 60 -12.90 -5.21 -10.43
C TRP A 60 -12.12 -3.95 -10.05
N ARG A 61 -11.79 -3.09 -11.02
CA ARG A 61 -11.15 -1.79 -10.72
C ARG A 61 -12.06 -0.85 -9.94
N ARG A 62 -13.38 -0.94 -10.16
CA ARG A 62 -14.37 -0.06 -9.50
C ARG A 62 -14.84 -0.62 -8.16
N THR A 63 -15.10 -1.93 -8.07
CA THR A 63 -15.68 -2.60 -6.91
C THR A 63 -14.65 -3.35 -6.08
N GLY A 64 -13.60 -3.88 -6.70
CA GLY A 64 -12.57 -4.65 -6.00
C GLY A 64 -11.82 -3.80 -4.98
N TYR A 65 -11.58 -2.52 -5.28
CA TYR A 65 -10.94 -1.64 -4.30
C TYR A 65 -11.81 -1.37 -3.05
N PRO A 66 -13.08 -0.91 -3.14
CA PRO A 66 -13.88 -0.70 -1.94
C PRO A 66 -14.14 -2.01 -1.19
N LEU A 67 -14.27 -3.14 -1.88
CA LEU A 67 -14.35 -4.46 -1.23
C LEU A 67 -13.06 -4.82 -0.51
N LEU A 68 -11.89 -4.55 -1.10
CA LEU A 68 -10.60 -4.77 -0.45
C LEU A 68 -10.46 -3.89 0.79
N VAL A 69 -10.80 -2.60 0.68
CA VAL A 69 -10.80 -1.67 1.83
C VAL A 69 -11.74 -2.16 2.92
N LEU A 70 -12.95 -2.60 2.57
CA LEU A 70 -13.91 -3.15 3.52
C LEU A 70 -13.38 -4.45 4.17
N ALA A 71 -12.80 -5.35 3.39
CA ALA A 71 -12.20 -6.59 3.91
C ALA A 71 -11.06 -6.30 4.88
N LEU A 72 -10.19 -5.33 4.56
CA LEU A 72 -9.10 -4.88 5.44
C LEU A 72 -9.64 -4.22 6.71
N LEU A 73 -10.72 -3.43 6.61
CA LEU A 73 -11.41 -2.88 7.78
C LEU A 73 -11.95 -3.98 8.69
N VAL A 74 -12.69 -4.93 8.12
CA VAL A 74 -13.29 -6.04 8.88
C VAL A 74 -12.19 -6.87 9.52
N ALA A 75 -11.13 -7.20 8.79
CA ALA A 75 -9.98 -7.93 9.32
C ALA A 75 -9.31 -7.15 10.47
N GLY A 76 -9.07 -5.85 10.31
CA GLY A 76 -8.50 -4.99 11.35
C GLY A 76 -9.39 -4.85 12.59
N VAL A 77 -10.71 -4.69 12.41
CA VAL A 77 -11.66 -4.68 13.53
C VAL A 77 -11.68 -6.02 14.23
N HIS A 78 -11.64 -7.12 13.48
CA HIS A 78 -11.61 -8.47 14.03
C HIS A 78 -10.35 -8.73 14.86
N THR A 79 -9.16 -8.33 14.39
CA THR A 79 -7.92 -8.44 15.17
C THR A 79 -7.94 -7.57 16.43
N VAL A 80 -8.51 -6.37 16.35
CA VAL A 80 -8.56 -5.44 17.49
C VAL A 80 -9.68 -5.78 18.48
N ALA A 81 -10.68 -6.57 18.09
CA ALA A 81 -11.82 -6.93 18.95
C ALA A 81 -11.40 -7.67 20.24
N GLY A 82 -10.25 -8.38 20.21
CA GLY A 82 -9.68 -9.06 21.38
C GLY A 82 -9.00 -8.14 22.40
N VAL A 83 -8.80 -6.85 22.09
CA VAL A 83 -8.10 -5.91 22.96
C VAL A 83 -9.03 -5.44 24.08
N SER A 84 -8.73 -5.83 25.32
CA SER A 84 -9.53 -5.49 26.51
C SER A 84 -9.43 -4.02 26.89
N TYR A 85 -8.27 -3.39 26.66
CA TYR A 85 -8.04 -1.98 27.00
C TYR A 85 -8.68 -1.05 25.97
N GLY A 86 -9.78 -0.41 26.37
CA GLY A 86 -10.61 0.45 25.51
C GLY A 86 -9.84 1.52 24.74
N PRO A 87 -8.99 2.35 25.39
CA PRO A 87 -8.23 3.39 24.71
C PRO A 87 -7.29 2.86 23.62
N LEU A 88 -6.55 1.78 23.88
CA LEU A 88 -5.68 1.16 22.86
C LEU A 88 -6.51 0.62 21.70
N ARG A 89 -7.63 -0.07 21.97
CA ARG A 89 -8.55 -0.53 20.92
C ARG A 89 -9.01 0.61 20.01
N TRP A 90 -9.44 1.73 20.58
CA TRP A 90 -9.84 2.91 19.79
C TRP A 90 -8.67 3.55 19.04
N GLY A 91 -7.47 3.56 19.65
CA GLY A 91 -6.25 3.98 18.98
C GLY A 91 -5.95 3.14 17.73
N LEU A 92 -6.00 1.81 17.85
CA LEU A 92 -5.75 0.89 16.73
C LEU A 92 -6.80 1.01 15.63
N VAL A 93 -8.08 1.17 16.00
CA VAL A 93 -9.16 1.49 15.03
C VAL A 93 -8.88 2.83 14.34
N GLY A 94 -8.44 3.84 15.10
CA GLY A 94 -8.06 5.15 14.60
C GLY A 94 -6.90 5.09 13.61
N LEU A 95 -5.86 4.29 13.89
CA LEU A 95 -4.73 4.04 12.98
C LEU A 95 -5.23 3.46 11.65
N VAL A 96 -6.01 2.37 11.69
CA VAL A 96 -6.54 1.74 10.47
C VAL A 96 -7.43 2.71 9.69
N GLY A 97 -8.32 3.43 10.38
CA GLY A 97 -9.18 4.45 9.79
C GLY A 97 -8.39 5.57 9.13
N ALA A 98 -7.34 6.07 9.77
CA ALA A 98 -6.47 7.11 9.24
C ALA A 98 -5.73 6.65 7.98
N LEU A 99 -5.20 5.42 7.96
CA LEU A 99 -4.55 4.89 6.76
C LEU A 99 -5.54 4.83 5.60
N LEU A 100 -6.75 4.30 5.82
CA LEU A 100 -7.77 4.21 4.78
C LEU A 100 -8.24 5.58 4.28
N LEU A 101 -8.34 6.56 5.19
CA LEU A 101 -8.58 7.96 4.84
C LEU A 101 -7.47 8.45 3.90
N VAL A 102 -6.19 8.23 4.23
CA VAL A 102 -5.05 8.64 3.40
C VAL A 102 -5.09 7.95 2.02
N VAL A 103 -5.36 6.64 1.96
CA VAL A 103 -5.47 5.95 0.67
C VAL A 103 -6.64 6.52 -0.16
N GLY A 104 -7.75 6.89 0.50
CA GLY A 104 -8.89 7.57 -0.12
C GLY A 104 -8.55 8.98 -0.62
N LEU A 105 -7.90 9.79 0.22
CA LEU A 105 -7.44 11.16 -0.08
C LEU A 105 -6.41 11.18 -1.21
N GLY A 106 -5.63 10.11 -1.35
CA GLY A 106 -4.71 9.96 -2.48
C GLY A 106 -5.38 9.98 -3.86
N ARG A 107 -6.72 9.99 -3.95
CA ARG A 107 -7.49 10.11 -5.20
C ARG A 107 -7.93 11.53 -5.51
N VAL A 108 -7.97 12.41 -4.52
CA VAL A 108 -8.35 13.82 -4.67
C VAL A 108 -7.09 14.68 -4.84
N ARG A 109 -7.25 15.93 -5.28
CA ARG A 109 -6.11 16.87 -5.40
C ARG A 109 -5.46 17.06 -4.02
N PRO A 110 -4.11 17.15 -3.93
CA PRO A 110 -3.14 17.27 -5.03
C PRO A 110 -2.71 15.95 -5.69
N PHE A 111 -2.96 14.80 -5.06
CA PHE A 111 -2.45 13.49 -5.51
C PHE A 111 -3.19 12.95 -6.74
N GLY A 112 -4.50 13.16 -6.81
CA GLY A 112 -5.32 12.87 -7.99
C GLY A 112 -5.32 11.40 -8.43
N PRO A 113 -5.78 11.11 -9.65
CA PRO A 113 -5.74 9.76 -10.19
C PRO A 113 -4.29 9.30 -10.42
N VAL A 114 -4.06 8.00 -10.26
CA VAL A 114 -2.78 7.35 -10.60
C VAL A 114 -2.45 7.61 -12.07
N ALA A 115 -1.16 7.77 -12.39
CA ALA A 115 -0.69 7.81 -13.77
C ALA A 115 -1.13 6.56 -14.56
N GLY A 116 -1.36 6.71 -15.87
CA GLY A 116 -1.95 5.65 -16.70
C GLY A 116 -1.09 4.37 -16.85
N GLY A 117 0.21 4.47 -16.60
CA GLY A 117 1.19 3.40 -16.79
C GLY A 117 1.05 2.23 -15.79
N ALA A 118 1.45 1.03 -16.23
CA ALA A 118 1.45 -0.16 -15.39
C ALA A 118 2.38 -0.02 -14.18
N ALA A 119 3.57 0.58 -14.35
CA ALA A 119 4.53 0.77 -13.27
C ALA A 119 3.98 1.63 -12.12
N ALA A 120 3.33 2.76 -12.41
CA ALA A 120 2.75 3.62 -11.38
C ALA A 120 1.63 2.91 -10.60
N ARG A 121 0.78 2.14 -11.29
CA ARG A 121 -0.25 1.32 -10.64
C ARG A 121 0.35 0.21 -9.80
N GLY A 122 1.33 -0.52 -10.34
CA GLY A 122 2.03 -1.59 -9.65
C GLY A 122 2.72 -1.10 -8.39
N LEU A 123 3.47 0.00 -8.49
CA LEU A 123 4.12 0.65 -7.35
C LEU A 123 3.12 1.10 -6.29
N ARG A 124 2.02 1.75 -6.70
CA ARG A 124 1.01 2.21 -5.74
C ARG A 124 0.33 1.06 -5.02
N THR A 125 -0.09 0.03 -5.76
CA THR A 125 -0.72 -1.16 -5.17
C THR A 125 0.26 -1.91 -4.28
N GLY A 126 1.47 -2.19 -4.76
CA GLY A 126 2.52 -2.86 -4.00
C GLY A 126 2.89 -2.10 -2.73
N GLY A 127 3.06 -0.78 -2.82
CA GLY A 127 3.35 0.06 -1.66
C GLY A 127 2.23 0.08 -0.63
N HIS A 128 0.95 0.11 -1.04
CA HIS A 128 -0.18 -0.05 -0.11
C HIS A 128 -0.17 -1.41 0.59
N LEU A 129 0.18 -2.49 -0.13
CA LEU A 129 0.25 -3.84 0.45
C LEU A 129 1.40 -3.94 1.46
N LEU A 130 2.58 -3.39 1.14
CA LEU A 130 3.73 -3.39 2.05
C LEU A 130 3.47 -2.58 3.32
N VAL A 131 2.87 -1.39 3.20
CA VAL A 131 2.49 -0.58 4.37
C VAL A 131 1.37 -1.26 5.16
N GLY A 132 0.40 -1.86 4.48
CA GLY A 132 -0.69 -2.59 5.11
C GLY A 132 -0.22 -3.81 5.91
N ALA A 133 0.77 -4.55 5.40
CA ALA A 133 1.38 -5.67 6.09
C ALA A 133 2.10 -5.22 7.38
N LEU A 134 2.94 -4.17 7.29
CA LEU A 134 3.61 -3.60 8.46
C LEU A 134 2.60 -3.03 9.48
N ALA A 135 1.52 -2.41 9.02
CA ALA A 135 0.48 -1.90 9.91
C ALA A 135 -0.28 -3.03 10.62
N ALA A 136 -0.59 -4.12 9.92
CA ALA A 136 -1.24 -5.29 10.51
C ALA A 136 -0.35 -5.96 11.56
N GLU A 137 0.94 -6.06 11.29
CA GLU A 137 1.92 -6.57 12.24
C GLU A 137 2.06 -5.66 13.46
N ALA A 138 2.18 -4.34 13.26
CA ALA A 138 2.24 -3.38 14.37
C ALA A 138 0.99 -3.47 15.26
N VAL A 139 -0.20 -3.60 14.63
CA VAL A 139 -1.47 -3.80 15.35
C VAL A 139 -1.47 -5.11 16.12
N ALA A 140 -1.04 -6.22 15.51
CA ALA A 140 -0.96 -7.53 16.18
C ALA A 140 0.02 -7.50 17.36
N SER A 141 1.19 -6.89 17.17
CA SER A 141 2.21 -6.71 18.22
C SER A 141 1.68 -5.90 19.39
N MET A 142 0.99 -4.77 19.12
CA MET A 142 0.41 -3.92 20.18
C MET A 142 -0.79 -4.57 20.88
N ALA A 143 -1.58 -5.39 20.18
CA ALA A 143 -2.77 -6.03 20.74
C ALA A 143 -2.46 -6.97 21.92
N HIS A 144 -1.24 -7.51 21.98
CA HIS A 144 -0.80 -8.41 23.05
C HIS A 144 -0.18 -7.70 24.26
N LYS A 145 0.02 -6.36 24.22
CA LYS A 145 0.71 -5.62 25.28
C LYS A 145 -0.26 -5.07 26.35
N THR A 146 0.18 -5.08 27.61
CA THR A 146 -0.61 -4.58 28.75
C THR A 146 -0.48 -3.05 28.90
N ASN A 147 -1.52 -2.33 28.49
CA ASN A 147 -1.89 -0.92 28.76
C ASN A 147 -0.89 0.23 28.48
N HIS A 148 0.43 0.02 28.45
CA HIS A 148 1.41 1.11 28.45
C HIS A 148 1.87 1.59 27.06
N ASP A 149 1.61 0.83 26.01
CA ASP A 149 2.16 1.09 24.66
C ASP A 149 1.27 1.96 23.75
N ILE A 150 0.27 2.65 24.32
CA ILE A 150 -0.62 3.53 23.55
C ILE A 150 0.13 4.66 22.84
N ALA A 151 1.29 5.06 23.36
CA ALA A 151 2.14 6.10 22.78
C ALA A 151 2.72 5.71 21.41
N GLY A 152 2.85 4.41 21.10
CA GLY A 152 3.34 3.95 19.80
C GLY A 152 2.32 4.13 18.68
N VAL A 153 1.01 4.09 18.99
CA VAL A 153 -0.05 4.13 17.96
C VAL A 153 0.00 5.41 17.11
N PRO A 154 0.08 6.63 17.67
CA PRO A 154 0.20 7.84 16.86
C PRO A 154 1.48 7.86 16.00
N VAL A 155 2.59 7.34 16.53
CA VAL A 155 3.89 7.28 15.81
C VAL A 155 3.75 6.42 14.57
N TYR A 156 3.29 5.18 14.70
CA TYR A 156 3.04 4.29 13.56
C TYR A 156 2.03 4.88 12.58
N THR A 157 0.98 5.51 13.08
CA THR A 157 -0.05 6.16 12.24
C THR A 157 0.57 7.21 11.33
N VAL A 158 1.37 8.12 11.90
CA VAL A 158 2.04 9.20 11.14
C VAL A 158 3.06 8.63 10.16
N MET A 159 3.83 7.61 10.58
CA MET A 159 4.83 6.98 9.73
C MET A 159 4.17 6.30 8.52
N PHE A 160 3.22 5.41 8.74
CA PHE A 160 2.52 4.70 7.66
C PHE A 160 1.73 5.66 6.77
N ALA A 161 1.08 6.69 7.33
CA ALA A 161 0.43 7.73 6.55
C ALA A 161 1.43 8.47 5.65
N GLY A 162 2.61 8.83 6.15
CA GLY A 162 3.66 9.48 5.37
C GLY A 162 4.17 8.63 4.21
N TYR A 163 4.37 7.33 4.42
CA TYR A 163 4.70 6.39 3.32
C TYR A 163 3.61 6.38 2.25
N LEU A 164 2.34 6.26 2.64
CA LEU A 164 1.21 6.26 1.71
C LEU A 164 1.10 7.58 0.94
N LEU A 165 1.30 8.72 1.59
CA LEU A 165 1.31 10.04 0.95
C LEU A 165 2.47 10.18 -0.04
N GLY A 166 3.68 9.75 0.33
CA GLY A 166 4.85 9.75 -0.56
C GLY A 166 4.62 8.90 -1.81
N LEU A 167 4.09 7.69 -1.64
CA LEU A 167 3.72 6.79 -2.76
C LEU A 167 2.60 7.36 -3.61
N ALA A 168 1.57 7.98 -2.99
CA ALA A 168 0.47 8.61 -3.70
C ALA A 168 0.95 9.81 -4.54
N ALA A 169 1.85 10.63 -3.99
CA ALA A 169 2.49 11.74 -4.70
C ALA A 169 3.34 11.24 -5.87
N LEU A 170 4.23 10.27 -5.62
CA LEU A 170 5.12 9.73 -6.63
C LEU A 170 4.38 9.11 -7.82
N THR A 171 3.24 8.46 -7.57
CA THR A 171 2.44 7.74 -8.58
C THR A 171 1.27 8.56 -9.15
N ALA A 172 1.11 9.81 -8.70
CA ALA A 172 0.12 10.74 -9.21
C ALA A 172 0.29 10.98 -10.71
N ARG A 173 -0.80 11.21 -11.44
CA ARG A 173 -0.73 11.59 -12.87
C ARG A 173 0.07 12.87 -13.11
N ARG A 174 0.09 13.79 -12.14
CA ARG A 174 0.83 15.06 -12.19
C ARG A 174 2.29 14.92 -11.74
N SER A 175 2.69 13.74 -11.27
CA SER A 175 4.06 13.50 -10.87
C SER A 175 5.00 13.65 -12.06
N PRO A 176 6.14 14.33 -11.90
CA PRO A 176 7.18 14.37 -12.92
C PRO A 176 7.89 13.01 -13.08
N ALA A 177 7.60 12.02 -12.23
CA ALA A 177 8.18 10.69 -12.32
C ALA A 177 7.67 9.95 -13.57
N THR A 178 8.59 9.69 -14.50
CA THR A 178 8.29 8.88 -15.69
C THR A 178 8.15 7.40 -15.31
N THR A 179 7.48 6.60 -16.16
CA THR A 179 7.44 5.13 -16.02
C THR A 179 8.83 4.53 -15.82
N ARG A 180 9.83 5.04 -16.54
CA ARG A 180 11.21 4.59 -16.45
C ARG A 180 11.84 4.90 -15.09
N THR A 181 11.64 6.11 -14.59
CA THR A 181 12.09 6.54 -13.25
C THR A 181 11.55 5.60 -12.17
N LEU A 182 10.27 5.24 -12.25
CA LEU A 182 9.65 4.31 -11.32
C LEU A 182 10.23 2.90 -11.42
N ILE A 183 10.43 2.38 -12.65
CA ILE A 183 11.04 1.05 -12.85
C ILE A 183 12.45 1.01 -12.29
N ILE A 184 13.28 2.03 -12.55
CA ILE A 184 14.64 2.13 -12.02
C ILE A 184 14.61 2.13 -10.49
N GLY A 185 13.75 2.97 -9.88
CA GLY A 185 13.61 3.04 -8.43
C GLY A 185 13.18 1.72 -7.81
N VAL A 186 12.12 1.10 -8.34
CA VAL A 186 11.61 -0.19 -7.87
C VAL A 186 12.64 -1.31 -8.00
N ALA A 187 13.30 -1.41 -9.16
CA ALA A 187 14.30 -2.44 -9.41
C ALA A 187 15.51 -2.28 -8.48
N ALA A 188 16.05 -1.07 -8.35
CA ALA A 188 17.18 -0.80 -7.47
C ALA A 188 16.83 -1.05 -5.99
N GLY A 189 15.64 -0.62 -5.55
CA GLY A 189 15.16 -0.89 -4.19
C GLY A 189 14.95 -2.37 -3.91
N GLY A 190 14.42 -3.12 -4.89
CA GLY A 190 14.26 -4.57 -4.80
C GLY A 190 15.61 -5.31 -4.73
N VAL A 191 16.59 -4.90 -5.54
CA VAL A 191 17.96 -5.44 -5.50
C VAL A 191 18.64 -5.15 -4.16
N ALA A 192 18.48 -3.93 -3.62
CA ALA A 192 19.00 -3.58 -2.30
C ALA A 192 18.39 -4.47 -1.19
N ALA A 193 17.08 -4.67 -1.20
CA ALA A 193 16.40 -5.54 -0.23
C ALA A 193 16.83 -7.01 -0.37
N ALA A 194 16.95 -7.51 -1.60
CA ALA A 194 17.45 -8.86 -1.86
C ALA A 194 18.91 -9.02 -1.39
N GLY A 195 19.77 -8.04 -1.65
CA GLY A 195 21.16 -8.04 -1.20
C GLY A 195 21.29 -8.10 0.33
N TRP A 196 20.51 -7.28 1.05
CA TRP A 196 20.45 -7.36 2.52
C TRP A 196 19.95 -8.73 2.99
N THR A 197 18.90 -9.27 2.36
CA THR A 197 18.35 -10.59 2.71
C THR A 197 19.38 -11.69 2.52
N VAL A 198 20.11 -11.69 1.40
CA VAL A 198 21.19 -12.65 1.13
C VAL A 198 22.30 -12.52 2.17
N LEU A 199 22.68 -11.30 2.57
CA LEU A 199 23.69 -11.09 3.62
C LEU A 199 23.27 -11.74 4.94
N VAL A 200 22.03 -11.50 5.39
CA VAL A 200 21.49 -12.07 6.64
C VAL A 200 21.47 -13.60 6.60
N MET A 201 21.09 -14.18 5.46
CA MET A 201 21.01 -15.64 5.32
C MET A 201 22.39 -16.29 5.21
N ALA A 202 23.38 -15.60 4.63
CA ALA A 202 24.75 -16.08 4.51
C ALA A 202 25.54 -15.94 5.82
N PHE A 203 25.24 -14.92 6.63
CA PHE A 203 25.97 -14.59 7.86
C PHE A 203 25.00 -14.39 9.04
N PRO A 204 24.35 -15.45 9.53
CA PRO A 204 23.50 -15.36 10.71
C PRO A 204 24.28 -15.03 11.99
N PRO A 205 23.63 -14.44 13.01
CA PRO A 205 22.20 -14.10 13.09
C PRO A 205 21.83 -12.76 12.41
N ILE A 206 20.55 -12.39 12.40
CA ILE A 206 20.07 -11.08 11.98
C ILE A 206 20.79 -9.99 12.79
N PRO A 207 21.51 -9.05 12.16
CA PRO A 207 22.21 -7.98 12.87
C PRO A 207 21.25 -7.19 13.77
N ALA A 208 21.66 -6.99 15.02
CA ALA A 208 20.88 -6.21 15.98
C ALA A 208 20.82 -4.74 15.59
N ASP A 209 21.87 -4.20 14.98
CA ASP A 209 21.89 -2.84 14.44
C ASP A 209 21.38 -2.81 12.98
N PRO A 210 20.60 -1.78 12.58
CA PRO A 210 20.06 -1.68 11.23
C PRO A 210 21.08 -1.13 10.22
N SER A 211 22.38 -0.99 10.57
CA SER A 211 23.34 -0.24 9.76
C SER A 211 23.53 -0.85 8.36
N ALA A 212 23.63 -2.18 8.28
CA ALA A 212 23.72 -2.89 7.00
C ALA A 212 22.48 -2.63 6.13
N ALA A 213 21.29 -2.67 6.73
CA ALA A 213 20.04 -2.43 6.02
C ALA A 213 19.94 -0.99 5.48
N VAL A 214 20.38 -0.02 6.28
CA VAL A 214 20.51 1.39 5.87
C VAL A 214 21.54 1.53 4.74
N LEU A 215 22.70 0.87 4.84
CA LEU A 215 23.73 0.90 3.80
C LEU A 215 23.21 0.38 2.45
N PHE A 216 22.54 -0.78 2.44
CA PHE A 216 21.92 -1.31 1.22
C PHE A 216 20.86 -0.36 0.66
N THR A 217 20.06 0.26 1.53
CA THR A 217 19.05 1.25 1.13
C THR A 217 19.71 2.45 0.45
N VAL A 218 20.72 3.06 1.07
CA VAL A 218 21.46 4.21 0.52
C VAL A 218 22.19 3.85 -0.78
N ALA A 219 22.80 2.67 -0.85
CA ALA A 219 23.43 2.18 -2.08
C ALA A 219 22.41 2.02 -3.22
N GLY A 220 21.23 1.48 -2.92
CA GLY A 220 20.12 1.39 -3.87
C GLY A 220 19.62 2.76 -4.34
N MET A 221 19.52 3.74 -3.44
CA MET A 221 19.17 5.13 -3.77
C MET A 221 20.20 5.75 -4.72
N GLY A 222 21.49 5.64 -4.39
CA GLY A 222 22.59 6.17 -5.20
C GLY A 222 22.64 5.53 -6.59
N ALA A 223 22.51 4.20 -6.67
CA ALA A 223 22.47 3.48 -7.94
C ALA A 223 21.28 3.92 -8.82
N ALA A 224 20.08 4.04 -8.23
CA ALA A 224 18.90 4.50 -8.95
C ALA A 224 19.05 5.93 -9.47
N GLY A 225 19.57 6.83 -8.62
CA GLY A 225 19.85 8.22 -8.97
C GLY A 225 20.84 8.31 -10.13
N TRP A 226 21.97 7.62 -10.03
CA TRP A 226 23.02 7.61 -11.06
C TRP A 226 22.52 7.07 -12.40
N VAL A 227 21.76 5.96 -12.40
CA VAL A 227 21.17 5.40 -13.64
C VAL A 227 20.16 6.36 -14.27
N ALA A 228 19.38 7.08 -13.45
CA ALA A 228 18.41 8.06 -13.92
C ALA A 228 19.07 9.35 -14.45
N ALA A 229 20.13 9.84 -13.78
CA ALA A 229 20.88 11.04 -14.17
C ALA A 229 21.55 10.90 -15.54
N ARG A 230 22.05 9.72 -15.88
CA ARG A 230 22.62 9.44 -17.22
C ARG A 230 21.62 9.58 -18.36
N ARG A 231 20.32 9.68 -18.06
CA ARG A 231 19.24 9.57 -19.03
C ARG A 231 18.17 10.65 -18.89
N GLY A 232 18.37 11.63 -18.01
CA GLY A 232 17.42 12.71 -17.72
C GLY A 232 18.03 13.78 -16.81
N GLY A 233 17.29 14.87 -16.58
CA GLY A 233 17.72 15.94 -15.68
C GLY A 233 17.66 15.57 -14.19
N GLY A 234 18.22 16.41 -13.31
CA GLY A 234 18.35 16.14 -11.86
C GLY A 234 17.04 15.86 -11.11
N ALA A 235 15.89 16.24 -11.66
CA ALA A 235 14.59 15.83 -11.15
C ALA A 235 14.38 14.30 -11.19
N ALA A 236 14.80 13.63 -12.26
CA ALA A 236 14.63 12.19 -12.42
C ALA A 236 15.54 11.42 -11.47
N GLU A 237 16.74 11.93 -11.21
CA GLU A 237 17.71 11.40 -10.25
C GLU A 237 17.12 11.33 -8.83
N LEU A 238 16.66 12.47 -8.30
CA LEU A 238 16.11 12.54 -6.95
C LEU A 238 14.87 11.65 -6.78
N LEU A 239 13.97 11.61 -7.77
CA LEU A 239 12.77 10.79 -7.72
C LEU A 239 13.08 9.28 -7.80
N ALA A 240 14.02 8.88 -8.66
CA ALA A 240 14.44 7.48 -8.75
C ALA A 240 15.12 7.04 -7.44
N GLY A 241 16.01 7.86 -6.90
CA GLY A 241 16.69 7.61 -5.63
C GLY A 241 15.70 7.48 -4.48
N ALA A 242 14.83 8.47 -4.26
CA ALA A 242 13.83 8.44 -3.21
C ALA A 242 12.84 7.27 -3.37
N CYS A 243 12.43 6.94 -4.60
CA CYS A 243 11.63 5.75 -4.88
C CYS A 243 12.35 4.46 -4.46
N ALA A 244 13.63 4.31 -4.81
CA ALA A 244 14.43 3.15 -4.42
C ALA A 244 14.57 3.04 -2.91
N GLY A 245 14.87 4.14 -2.22
CA GLY A 245 15.00 4.16 -0.76
C GLY A 245 13.70 3.78 -0.06
N THR A 246 12.57 4.31 -0.52
CA THR A 246 11.23 3.99 0.02
C THR A 246 10.91 2.50 -0.19
N VAL A 247 11.14 1.98 -1.40
CA VAL A 247 10.87 0.57 -1.74
C VAL A 247 11.79 -0.38 -0.97
N ALA A 248 13.09 -0.11 -0.93
CA ALA A 248 14.06 -0.92 -0.19
C ALA A 248 13.70 -0.98 1.30
N THR A 249 13.42 0.16 1.92
CA THR A 249 13.08 0.21 3.35
C THR A 249 11.85 -0.62 3.66
N LEU A 250 10.76 -0.45 2.89
CA LEU A 250 9.53 -1.22 3.10
C LEU A 250 9.74 -2.72 2.88
N LEU A 251 10.47 -3.11 1.84
CA LEU A 251 10.76 -4.52 1.55
C LEU A 251 11.63 -5.16 2.63
N ILE A 252 12.72 -4.50 3.03
CA ILE A 252 13.61 -5.00 4.08
C ILE A 252 12.84 -5.18 5.39
N LEU A 253 12.03 -4.20 5.80
CA LEU A 253 11.23 -4.32 7.03
C LEU A 253 10.21 -5.46 6.95
N ASN A 254 9.56 -5.67 5.80
CA ASN A 254 8.65 -6.80 5.63
C ASN A 254 9.40 -8.15 5.71
N VAL A 255 10.55 -8.27 5.03
CA VAL A 255 11.37 -9.49 5.08
C VAL A 255 11.88 -9.74 6.50
N PHE A 256 12.43 -8.71 7.15
CA PHE A 256 12.88 -8.75 8.54
C PHE A 256 11.78 -9.30 9.44
N SER A 257 10.58 -8.75 9.34
CA SER A 257 9.43 -9.16 10.16
C SER A 257 9.03 -10.61 9.94
N VAL A 258 9.05 -11.08 8.68
CA VAL A 258 8.82 -12.50 8.35
C VAL A 258 9.92 -13.39 8.93
N LEU A 259 11.19 -12.98 8.83
CA LEU A 259 12.31 -13.74 9.38
C LEU A 259 12.28 -13.80 10.91
N VAL A 260 11.88 -12.73 11.59
CA VAL A 260 11.75 -12.71 13.06
C VAL A 260 10.57 -13.58 13.52
N ALA A 261 9.42 -13.47 12.86
CA ALA A 261 8.22 -14.19 13.25
C ALA A 261 8.31 -15.71 12.95
N ALA A 262 8.77 -16.07 11.76
CA ALA A 262 8.71 -17.43 11.24
C ALA A 262 10.08 -18.09 11.01
N GLY A 263 11.17 -17.34 11.13
CA GLY A 263 12.51 -17.87 10.92
C GLY A 263 12.99 -18.79 12.04
N PRO A 264 13.95 -19.68 11.74
CA PRO A 264 14.54 -20.57 12.73
C PRO A 264 15.27 -19.81 13.84
N ALA A 265 15.38 -20.43 15.02
CA ALA A 265 15.97 -19.80 16.21
C ALA A 265 17.40 -19.28 16.02
N TRP A 266 18.20 -19.91 15.15
CA TRP A 266 19.59 -19.50 14.86
C TRP A 266 19.69 -18.17 14.09
N LEU A 267 18.61 -17.67 13.50
CA LEU A 267 18.57 -16.33 12.90
C LEU A 267 18.39 -15.22 13.94
N ILE A 268 17.93 -15.53 15.15
CA ILE A 268 17.55 -14.52 16.13
C ILE A 268 18.75 -14.22 17.03
N THR A 269 19.20 -12.97 17.03
CA THR A 269 20.28 -12.51 17.92
C THR A 269 19.81 -12.60 19.38
N PRO A 270 20.58 -13.23 20.29
CA PRO A 270 20.19 -13.34 21.70
C PRO A 270 20.37 -11.99 22.41
N LEU A 271 19.28 -11.24 22.59
CA LEU A 271 19.28 -9.91 23.22
C LEU A 271 18.85 -9.93 24.69
N VAL A 272 18.21 -11.00 25.14
CA VAL A 272 17.59 -11.11 26.47
C VAL A 272 18.49 -11.91 27.45
N PRO A 273 18.49 -11.59 28.76
CA PRO A 273 19.35 -12.24 29.75
C PRO A 273 19.26 -13.78 29.82
N HIS A 274 20.36 -14.40 30.26
CA HIS A 274 20.51 -15.87 30.26
C HIS A 274 19.75 -16.60 31.38
N ALA A 275 19.14 -15.87 32.32
CA ALA A 275 18.38 -16.46 33.43
C ALA A 275 17.02 -17.06 32.99
N LEU A 276 16.54 -16.73 31.78
CA LEU A 276 15.29 -17.27 31.25
C LEU A 276 15.47 -18.65 30.61
N THR A 277 14.37 -19.40 30.54
CA THR A 277 14.30 -20.64 29.76
C THR A 277 14.65 -20.37 28.29
N PRO A 278 15.15 -21.36 27.53
CA PRO A 278 15.49 -21.16 26.11
C PRO A 278 14.31 -20.65 25.27
N ALA A 279 13.09 -21.11 25.55
CA ALA A 279 11.88 -20.70 24.85
C ALA A 279 11.53 -19.22 25.13
N ASP A 280 11.52 -18.82 26.41
CA ASP A 280 11.23 -17.44 26.82
C ASP A 280 12.30 -16.47 26.32
N ARG A 281 13.57 -16.90 26.32
CA ARG A 281 14.68 -16.10 25.78
C ARG A 281 14.54 -15.85 24.28
N LEU A 282 14.15 -16.86 23.52
CA LEU A 282 13.90 -16.72 22.09
C LEU A 282 12.70 -15.80 21.83
N ALA A 283 11.60 -16.00 22.55
CA ALA A 283 10.40 -15.17 22.43
C ALA A 283 10.70 -13.70 22.77
N GLY A 284 11.41 -13.44 23.87
CA GLY A 284 11.84 -12.10 24.25
C GLY A 284 12.80 -11.49 23.22
N SER A 285 13.80 -12.24 22.75
CA SER A 285 14.76 -11.73 21.76
C SER A 285 14.11 -11.38 20.41
N ARG A 286 13.05 -12.10 20.02
CA ARG A 286 12.23 -11.76 18.85
C ARG A 286 11.48 -10.45 19.01
N ILE A 287 11.12 -10.06 20.23
CA ILE A 287 10.47 -8.76 20.49
C ILE A 287 11.52 -7.64 20.47
N GLU A 288 12.60 -7.81 21.25
CA GLU A 288 13.66 -6.79 21.41
C GLU A 288 14.37 -6.45 20.10
N ILE A 289 14.48 -7.41 19.16
CA ILE A 289 15.17 -7.16 17.88
C ILE A 289 14.42 -6.16 16.98
N HIS A 290 13.11 -5.90 17.21
CA HIS A 290 12.36 -4.91 16.43
C HIS A 290 12.78 -3.46 16.73
N ASP A 291 13.22 -3.16 17.95
CA ASP A 291 13.42 -1.79 18.42
C ASP A 291 14.44 -1.01 17.57
N PRO A 292 15.63 -1.55 17.25
CA PRO A 292 16.57 -0.86 16.38
C PRO A 292 16.04 -0.64 14.96
N TYR A 293 15.18 -1.53 14.45
CA TYR A 293 14.61 -1.43 13.10
C TYR A 293 13.50 -0.36 13.00
N LEU A 294 12.99 0.16 14.12
CA LEU A 294 12.13 1.36 14.11
C LEU A 294 12.85 2.59 13.58
N TRP A 295 14.17 2.71 13.81
CA TRP A 295 14.97 3.76 13.19
C TRP A 295 15.01 3.66 11.68
N MET A 296 15.04 2.43 11.15
CA MET A 296 14.96 2.20 9.72
C MET A 296 13.58 2.55 9.15
N LEU A 297 12.50 2.22 9.88
CA LEU A 297 11.15 2.66 9.52
C LEU A 297 11.06 4.20 9.47
N LEU A 298 11.68 4.89 10.43
CA LEU A 298 11.75 6.36 10.47
C LEU A 298 12.56 6.93 9.31
N PHE A 299 13.70 6.32 9.00
CA PHE A 299 14.55 6.72 7.88
C PHE A 299 13.79 6.68 6.55
N GLY A 300 13.12 5.57 6.23
CA GLY A 300 12.32 5.50 5.00
C GLY A 300 11.10 6.42 5.02
N TRP A 301 10.53 6.72 6.19
CA TRP A 301 9.44 7.68 6.33
C TRP A 301 9.90 9.09 5.96
N LEU A 302 11.08 9.52 6.43
CA LEU A 302 11.67 10.81 6.07
C LEU A 302 11.89 10.92 4.56
N ILE A 303 12.36 9.85 3.92
CA ILE A 303 12.50 9.80 2.45
C ILE A 303 11.14 9.97 1.77
N ALA A 304 10.12 9.24 2.22
CA ALA A 304 8.78 9.29 1.64
C ALA A 304 8.09 10.66 1.81
N VAL A 305 8.26 11.30 2.97
CA VAL A 305 7.75 12.66 3.24
C VAL A 305 8.49 13.70 2.41
N GLY A 306 9.82 13.62 2.33
CA GLY A 306 10.62 14.50 1.47
C GLY A 306 10.21 14.39 0.00
N LEU A 307 9.96 13.16 -0.46
CA LEU A 307 9.43 12.90 -1.80
C LEU A 307 8.05 13.53 -2.01
N CYS A 308 7.13 13.34 -1.06
CA CYS A 308 5.80 13.94 -1.09
C CYS A 308 5.88 15.47 -1.23
N ALA A 309 6.67 16.11 -0.36
CA ALA A 309 6.85 17.55 -0.36
C ALA A 309 7.44 18.07 -1.68
N ALA A 310 8.44 17.38 -2.23
CA ALA A 310 9.06 17.74 -3.50
C ALA A 310 8.08 17.70 -4.67
N VAL A 311 7.24 16.67 -4.76
CA VAL A 311 6.24 16.53 -5.83
C VAL A 311 5.11 17.56 -5.69
N VAL A 312 4.62 17.79 -4.47
CA VAL A 312 3.54 18.75 -4.22
C VAL A 312 3.98 20.17 -4.51
N ARG A 313 5.19 20.57 -4.07
CA ARG A 313 5.73 21.92 -4.32
C ARG A 313 5.85 22.23 -5.82
N ARG A 314 6.36 21.30 -6.62
CA ARG A 314 6.45 21.48 -8.08
C ARG A 314 5.09 21.62 -8.74
N SER A 315 4.14 20.78 -8.33
CA SER A 315 2.76 20.83 -8.85
C SER A 315 2.07 22.17 -8.58
N ALA A 316 2.43 22.86 -7.49
CA ALA A 316 1.91 24.19 -7.17
C ALA A 316 2.52 25.28 -8.07
N VAL A 317 3.83 25.21 -8.34
CA VAL A 317 4.52 26.17 -9.22
C VAL A 317 3.99 26.07 -10.65
N ASP A 318 3.86 24.86 -11.19
CA ASP A 318 3.39 24.64 -12.56
C ASP A 318 1.92 25.08 -12.75
N GLY A 319 1.11 24.99 -11.68
CA GLY A 319 -0.29 25.43 -11.69
C GLY A 319 -0.43 26.94 -11.81
N VAL A 320 0.41 27.72 -11.12
CA VAL A 320 0.37 29.20 -11.18
C VAL A 320 0.74 29.70 -12.57
N SER A 321 1.73 29.09 -13.22
CA SER A 321 2.14 29.46 -14.57
C SER A 321 1.06 29.21 -15.62
N ALA A 322 0.25 28.16 -15.46
CA ALA A 322 -0.84 27.85 -16.38
C ALA A 322 -2.00 28.87 -16.28
N ASP A 323 -2.31 29.38 -15.09
CA ASP A 323 -3.39 30.34 -14.90
C ASP A 323 -3.00 31.77 -15.35
N HIS A 324 -1.69 32.09 -15.42
CA HIS A 324 -1.19 33.40 -15.88
C HIS A 324 -0.94 33.48 -17.39
N ALA A 325 -0.95 32.34 -18.09
CA ALA A 325 -1.07 32.33 -19.53
C ALA A 325 -2.52 32.70 -19.90
N GLY A 326 -2.84 34.00 -19.76
CA GLY A 326 -4.13 34.56 -20.14
C GLY A 326 -4.49 34.20 -21.58
N PRO A 327 -5.77 34.27 -21.96
CA PRO A 327 -6.21 33.94 -23.31
C PRO A 327 -5.35 34.71 -24.30
N VAL A 328 -4.60 33.99 -25.14
CA VAL A 328 -3.80 34.58 -26.21
C VAL A 328 -4.78 35.44 -27.01
N PRO A 329 -4.62 36.78 -27.00
CA PRO A 329 -5.54 37.64 -27.72
C PRO A 329 -5.55 37.20 -29.17
N GLY A 330 -6.75 36.91 -29.68
CA GLY A 330 -6.95 36.42 -31.03
C GLY A 330 -6.22 37.33 -32.01
N ILE A 331 -5.37 36.72 -32.84
CA ILE A 331 -4.93 37.36 -34.07
C ILE A 331 -6.15 37.25 -35.00
N ASP A 332 -6.97 38.29 -34.97
CA ASP A 332 -7.97 38.60 -36.01
C ASP A 332 -7.26 39.24 -37.22
#